data_AF-A0A0R1JVK6-F1
#
_entry.id   AF-A0A0R1JVK6-F1
#
_cell.length_a   1.000
_cell.length_b   1.000
_cell.length_c   1.000
_cell.angle_alpha   90.00
_cell.angle_beta   90.00
_cell.angle_gamma   90.00
#
_symmetry.space_group_name_H-M   'P 1'
#
loop_
_entity.id
_entity.type
_entity.pdbx_description
1 polymer ?
#
loop_
_entity_poly.entity_id
_entity_poly.type
_entity_poly.pdbx_seq_one_letter_code
_entity_poly.pdbx_strand_id
1 'polypeptide(L)'
;MKTNWLIALTLFAGLGLAVERPGPVRAATTVTLRRPAVAHCLQPPISVYAVPAANQLTAPAVTKLNQQYQAMAPEQLNSAVAKLKSVTTLPPSQTTFAAVSGHAYLVVAQAKPEPFATKAWLGPAVIKARPGLTVSPKGSRVTFRPYFFKVDETGAPLAGAAFALTRWVAGRRDYLTATGWRPTAKRALTWSSRRSGLVVYTGPKLSPGNYAFKEVRAPRGYRISPTARHVALHVPTKGALQVNQVSLAPLVNGHVLAAMNRASGLAVVNMRGHPRMPNTAGQAPHQLWLPHAGEAKAALVGLGVCLITGAWWLWRRSRSTS
;
A
#
# COMPACT_ATOMS: atom_id res chain seq x y z
N MET A 1 -26.26 -80.78 -56.21
CA MET A 1 -24.92 -80.26 -55.83
C MET A 1 -24.88 -80.27 -54.30
N LYS A 2 -24.32 -81.32 -53.69
CA LYS A 2 -22.97 -81.42 -53.09
C LYS A 2 -22.77 -80.63 -51.77
N THR A 3 -22.79 -81.42 -50.68
CA THR A 3 -21.83 -81.50 -49.55
C THR A 3 -21.98 -80.59 -48.30
N ASN A 4 -21.97 -81.28 -47.14
CA ASN A 4 -21.75 -80.81 -45.75
C ASN A 4 -20.42 -80.06 -45.54
N TRP A 5 -20.28 -79.31 -44.42
CA TRP A 5 -19.32 -79.55 -43.30
C TRP A 5 -19.10 -78.32 -42.35
N LEU A 6 -18.98 -78.62 -41.04
CA LEU A 6 -18.15 -78.03 -39.95
C LEU A 6 -18.35 -76.60 -39.36
N ILE A 7 -18.84 -76.59 -38.11
CA ILE A 7 -18.32 -76.01 -36.85
C ILE A 7 -17.23 -74.92 -36.91
N ALA A 8 -17.45 -73.79 -36.21
CA ALA A 8 -16.43 -73.14 -35.37
C ALA A 8 -17.08 -72.32 -34.22
N LEU A 9 -16.77 -72.76 -33.00
CA LEU A 9 -17.02 -72.09 -31.73
C LEU A 9 -16.10 -70.85 -31.62
N THR A 10 -16.61 -69.71 -31.19
CA THR A 10 -15.75 -68.62 -30.71
C THR A 10 -16.30 -68.09 -29.38
N LEU A 11 -15.59 -68.44 -28.31
CA LEU A 11 -15.68 -67.76 -27.02
C LEU A 11 -15.28 -66.30 -27.22
N PHE A 12 -16.13 -65.35 -26.82
CA PHE A 12 -15.65 -64.05 -26.36
C PHE A 12 -15.92 -63.95 -24.86
N ALA A 13 -14.81 -63.79 -24.15
CA ALA A 13 -14.71 -63.58 -22.72
C ALA A 13 -15.58 -62.40 -22.26
N GLY A 14 -16.05 -62.48 -21.02
CA GLY A 14 -16.77 -61.40 -20.37
C GLY A 14 -15.96 -60.11 -20.37
N LEU A 15 -16.46 -59.09 -21.06
CA LEU A 15 -16.36 -57.74 -20.54
C LEU A 15 -17.54 -57.56 -19.59
N GLY A 16 -17.25 -57.55 -18.29
CA GLY A 16 -18.13 -56.88 -17.35
C GLY A 16 -18.32 -55.47 -17.87
N LEU A 17 -19.53 -55.14 -18.30
CA LEU A 17 -19.99 -53.76 -18.33
C LEU A 17 -19.93 -53.30 -16.88
N ALA A 18 -18.79 -52.75 -16.48
CA ALA A 18 -18.74 -51.79 -15.40
C ALA A 18 -19.64 -50.65 -15.87
N VAL A 19 -20.92 -50.73 -15.49
CA VAL A 19 -21.76 -49.56 -15.39
C VAL A 19 -21.05 -48.71 -14.34
N GLU A 20 -20.13 -47.86 -14.80
CA GLU A 20 -19.75 -46.69 -14.03
C GLU A 20 -21.07 -46.01 -13.71
N ARG A 21 -21.52 -46.17 -12.46
CA ARG A 21 -22.59 -45.34 -11.93
C ARG A 21 -22.16 -43.92 -12.27
N PRO A 22 -22.95 -43.15 -13.04
CA PRO A 22 -22.63 -41.75 -13.25
C PRO A 22 -22.50 -41.18 -11.84
N GLY A 23 -21.28 -40.82 -11.45
CA GLY A 23 -21.04 -40.07 -10.22
C GLY A 23 -22.00 -38.88 -10.23
N PRO A 24 -22.47 -38.42 -9.06
CA PRO A 24 -23.55 -37.44 -8.98
C PRO A 24 -23.32 -36.33 -9.99
N VAL A 25 -24.16 -36.28 -11.03
CA VAL A 25 -24.06 -35.30 -12.11
C VAL A 25 -24.21 -33.95 -11.46
N ARG A 26 -23.10 -33.22 -11.33
CA ARG A 26 -23.12 -31.92 -10.69
C ARG A 26 -23.84 -30.95 -11.62
N ALA A 27 -25.00 -30.49 -11.17
CA ALA A 27 -25.87 -29.65 -11.99
C ALA A 27 -25.16 -28.38 -12.46
N ALA A 28 -25.18 -28.15 -13.77
CA ALA A 28 -24.86 -26.85 -14.35
C ALA A 28 -25.82 -25.80 -13.76
N THR A 29 -25.32 -24.59 -13.54
CA THR A 29 -26.06 -23.49 -12.95
C THR A 29 -25.62 -22.15 -13.53
N THR A 30 -26.42 -21.12 -13.34
CA THR A 30 -26.13 -19.76 -13.80
C THR A 30 -25.91 -18.86 -12.60
N VAL A 31 -24.82 -18.10 -12.63
CA VAL A 31 -24.55 -17.04 -11.65
C VAL A 31 -24.77 -15.69 -12.31
N THR A 32 -25.47 -14.79 -11.61
CA THR A 32 -25.71 -13.41 -12.04
C THR A 32 -24.80 -12.46 -11.27
N LEU A 33 -24.11 -11.57 -11.98
CA LEU A 33 -23.29 -10.49 -11.43
C LEU A 33 -24.02 -9.16 -11.62
N ARG A 34 -24.39 -8.52 -10.50
CA ARG A 34 -24.89 -7.15 -10.49
C ARG A 34 -23.72 -6.18 -10.47
N ARG A 35 -23.61 -5.38 -11.53
CA ARG A 35 -22.62 -4.30 -11.63
C ARG A 35 -23.16 -3.05 -10.91
N PRO A 36 -22.34 -2.32 -10.14
CA PRO A 36 -22.75 -1.07 -9.50
C PRO A 36 -23.25 -0.07 -10.55
N ALA A 37 -24.46 0.47 -10.36
CA ALA A 37 -25.07 1.50 -11.20
C ALA A 37 -24.49 2.90 -10.90
N VAL A 38 -23.16 3.02 -10.85
CA VAL A 38 -22.51 4.32 -10.61
C VAL A 38 -22.24 4.95 -11.97
N ALA A 39 -22.89 6.08 -12.26
CA ALA A 39 -22.93 6.78 -13.55
C ALA A 39 -21.57 7.20 -14.14
N HIS A 40 -20.47 7.07 -13.38
CA HIS A 40 -19.11 7.44 -13.79
C HIS A 40 -18.13 6.26 -13.75
N CYS A 41 -18.64 5.03 -13.58
CA CYS A 41 -17.81 3.83 -13.59
C CYS A 41 -17.79 3.24 -15.00
N LEU A 42 -16.68 3.41 -15.70
CA LEU A 42 -16.32 2.52 -16.81
C LEU A 42 -16.47 1.08 -16.32
N GLN A 43 -17.24 0.25 -17.02
CA GLN A 43 -17.48 -1.14 -16.64
C GLN A 43 -16.46 -2.03 -17.34
N PRO A 44 -15.32 -2.40 -16.72
CA PRO A 44 -14.35 -3.27 -17.38
C PRO A 44 -14.94 -4.67 -17.62
N PRO A 45 -14.33 -5.45 -18.53
CA PRO A 45 -14.59 -6.87 -18.62
C PRO A 45 -14.30 -7.59 -17.30
N ILE A 46 -15.08 -8.62 -17.00
CA ILE A 46 -14.94 -9.43 -15.79
C ILE A 46 -14.45 -10.81 -16.19
N SER A 47 -13.26 -11.20 -15.73
CA SER A 47 -12.78 -12.57 -15.89
C SER A 47 -13.21 -13.43 -14.72
N VAL A 48 -13.59 -14.66 -15.05
CA VAL A 48 -14.00 -15.68 -14.08
C VAL A 48 -12.98 -16.80 -14.14
N TYR A 49 -12.44 -17.16 -12.98
CA TYR A 49 -11.45 -18.21 -12.83
C TYR A 49 -12.00 -19.31 -11.93
N ALA A 50 -11.73 -20.57 -12.27
CA ALA A 50 -12.01 -21.69 -11.39
C ALA A 50 -10.98 -21.72 -10.25
N VAL A 51 -11.44 -21.87 -9.01
CA VAL A 51 -10.56 -22.05 -7.85
C VAL A 51 -10.34 -23.57 -7.67
N PRO A 52 -9.09 -24.08 -7.74
CA PRO A 52 -8.80 -25.51 -7.55
C PRO A 52 -9.22 -26.00 -6.17
N ALA A 53 -9.58 -27.28 -6.04
CA ALA A 53 -10.08 -27.93 -4.80
C ALA A 53 -11.37 -27.30 -4.19
N ALA A 54 -12.01 -26.37 -4.91
CA ALA A 54 -13.11 -25.58 -4.39
C ALA A 54 -14.42 -26.32 -4.09
N ASN A 55 -14.54 -27.53 -4.62
CA ASN A 55 -15.68 -28.43 -4.43
C ASN A 55 -15.92 -28.75 -2.94
N GLN A 56 -14.91 -28.54 -2.10
CA GLN A 56 -14.90 -28.83 -0.66
C GLN A 56 -14.73 -27.58 0.22
N LEU A 57 -14.65 -26.37 -0.36
CA LEU A 57 -14.45 -25.17 0.47
C LEU A 57 -15.67 -24.92 1.36
N THR A 58 -15.42 -24.88 2.66
CA THR A 58 -16.38 -24.45 3.69
C THR A 58 -16.63 -22.94 3.58
N ALA A 59 -17.75 -22.44 4.12
CA ALA A 59 -18.04 -21.01 4.12
C ALA A 59 -16.93 -20.15 4.80
N PRO A 60 -16.30 -20.59 5.92
CA PRO A 60 -15.15 -19.90 6.48
C PRO A 60 -13.94 -19.86 5.53
N ALA A 61 -13.65 -20.95 4.82
CA ALA A 61 -12.54 -21.00 3.87
C ALA A 61 -12.75 -20.05 2.68
N VAL A 62 -13.99 -19.97 2.15
CA VAL A 62 -14.37 -18.98 1.13
C VAL A 62 -14.17 -17.56 1.65
N THR A 63 -14.60 -17.28 2.89
CA THR A 63 -14.45 -15.95 3.50
C THR A 63 -12.99 -15.55 3.64
N LYS A 64 -12.13 -16.46 4.12
CA LYS A 64 -10.68 -16.23 4.27
C LYS A 64 -10.00 -15.97 2.92
N LEU A 65 -10.33 -16.75 1.89
CA LEU A 65 -9.83 -16.52 0.53
C LEU A 65 -10.31 -15.19 -0.02
N ASN A 66 -11.57 -14.82 0.20
CA ASN A 66 -12.10 -13.54 -0.24
C ASN A 66 -11.35 -12.36 0.38
N GLN A 67 -11.10 -12.41 1.70
CA GLN A 67 -10.29 -11.41 2.40
C GLN A 67 -8.85 -11.35 1.85
N GLN A 68 -8.23 -12.51 1.59
CA GLN A 68 -6.90 -12.59 1.02
C GLN A 68 -6.82 -11.92 -0.36
N TYR A 69 -7.74 -12.24 -1.28
CA TYR A 69 -7.74 -11.63 -2.62
C TYR A 69 -8.08 -10.14 -2.59
N GLN A 70 -9.00 -9.72 -1.71
CA GLN A 70 -9.34 -8.30 -1.54
C GLN A 70 -8.18 -7.46 -1.00
N ALA A 71 -7.21 -8.08 -0.32
CA ALA A 71 -6.00 -7.42 0.16
C ALA A 71 -4.87 -7.36 -0.89
N MET A 72 -4.98 -8.08 -2.02
CA MET A 72 -3.94 -8.10 -3.06
C MET A 72 -3.94 -6.82 -3.90
N ALA A 73 -2.73 -6.34 -4.24
CA ALA A 73 -2.56 -5.37 -5.31
C ALA A 73 -2.96 -5.98 -6.67
N PRO A 74 -3.42 -5.19 -7.65
CA PRO A 74 -3.75 -5.70 -8.99
C PRO A 74 -2.62 -6.47 -9.67
N GLU A 75 -1.35 -6.10 -9.48
CA GLU A 75 -0.21 -6.86 -10.03
C GLU A 75 -0.12 -8.24 -9.39
N GLN A 76 -0.27 -8.32 -8.07
CA GLN A 76 -0.28 -9.58 -7.32
C GLN A 76 -1.50 -10.43 -7.70
N LEU A 77 -2.65 -9.80 -7.88
CA LEU A 77 -3.87 -10.46 -8.34
C LEU A 77 -3.69 -10.99 -9.76
N ASN A 78 -3.10 -10.22 -10.67
CA ASN A 78 -2.78 -10.63 -12.04
C ASN A 78 -1.85 -11.86 -12.03
N SER A 79 -0.79 -11.85 -11.20
CA SER A 79 0.09 -13.01 -11.01
C SER A 79 -0.63 -14.20 -10.37
N ALA A 80 -1.58 -13.96 -9.47
CA ALA A 80 -2.35 -15.02 -8.83
C ALA A 80 -3.33 -15.68 -9.81
N VAL A 81 -4.07 -14.89 -10.60
CA VAL A 81 -5.03 -15.42 -11.58
C VAL A 81 -4.37 -16.09 -12.77
N ALA A 82 -3.12 -15.72 -13.11
CA ALA A 82 -2.34 -16.40 -14.14
C ALA A 82 -2.09 -17.89 -13.84
N LYS A 83 -2.22 -18.30 -12.56
CA LYS A 83 -2.09 -19.69 -12.10
C LYS A 83 -3.43 -20.43 -12.06
N LEU A 84 -4.55 -19.74 -12.29
CA LEU A 84 -5.89 -20.31 -12.23
C LEU A 84 -6.41 -20.64 -13.63
N LYS A 85 -7.29 -21.64 -13.72
CA LYS A 85 -7.95 -21.97 -14.98
C LYS A 85 -9.01 -20.90 -15.29
N SER A 86 -8.83 -20.18 -16.39
CA SER A 86 -9.84 -19.26 -16.92
C SER A 86 -11.10 -20.03 -17.33
N VAL A 87 -12.26 -19.54 -16.93
CA VAL A 87 -13.57 -20.10 -17.27
C VAL A 87 -14.20 -19.27 -18.39
N THR A 88 -14.30 -17.95 -18.19
CA THR A 88 -14.86 -17.03 -19.18
C THR A 88 -14.44 -15.59 -18.89
N THR A 89 -14.66 -14.69 -19.84
CA THR A 89 -14.58 -13.24 -19.64
C THR A 89 -15.85 -12.58 -20.13
N LEU A 90 -16.52 -11.87 -19.22
CA LEU A 90 -17.80 -11.20 -19.45
C LEU A 90 -17.56 -9.77 -19.93
N PRO A 91 -17.93 -9.42 -21.16
CA PRO A 91 -17.93 -8.03 -21.62
C PRO A 91 -18.92 -7.18 -20.80
N PRO A 92 -18.85 -5.84 -20.90
CA PRO A 92 -19.72 -4.96 -20.12
C PRO A 92 -21.22 -5.24 -20.27
N SER A 93 -21.63 -5.67 -21.48
CA SER A 93 -23.00 -6.03 -21.83
C SER A 93 -23.50 -7.34 -21.18
N GLN A 94 -22.60 -8.17 -20.64
CA GLN A 94 -22.95 -9.47 -20.06
C GLN A 94 -22.86 -9.45 -18.54
N THR A 95 -23.88 -10.02 -17.90
CA THR A 95 -24.02 -10.10 -16.43
C THR A 95 -24.07 -11.53 -15.91
N THR A 96 -24.12 -12.54 -16.77
CA THR A 96 -24.28 -13.94 -16.36
C THR A 96 -23.19 -14.84 -16.92
N PHE A 97 -22.84 -15.89 -16.17
CA PHE A 97 -21.96 -16.96 -16.64
C PHE A 97 -22.42 -18.34 -16.16
N ALA A 98 -22.07 -19.36 -16.93
CA ALA A 98 -22.33 -20.76 -16.59
C ALA A 98 -21.31 -21.26 -15.55
N ALA A 99 -21.80 -21.97 -14.54
CA ALA A 99 -21.03 -22.49 -13.43
C ALA A 99 -21.50 -23.92 -13.10
N VAL A 100 -20.72 -24.62 -12.28
CA VAL A 100 -21.08 -25.91 -11.71
C VAL A 100 -21.51 -25.68 -10.27
N SER A 101 -22.71 -26.12 -9.91
CA SER A 101 -23.21 -25.97 -8.55
C SER A 101 -22.24 -26.59 -7.54
N GLY A 102 -21.97 -25.87 -6.44
CA GLY A 102 -21.04 -26.28 -5.40
C GLY A 102 -19.56 -25.96 -5.66
N HIS A 103 -19.17 -25.58 -6.89
CA HIS A 103 -17.80 -25.15 -7.19
C HIS A 103 -17.60 -23.68 -6.79
N ALA A 104 -16.36 -23.32 -6.44
CA ALA A 104 -16.02 -21.91 -6.20
C ALA A 104 -15.28 -21.29 -7.37
N TYR A 105 -15.59 -20.01 -7.57
CA TYR A 105 -15.10 -19.19 -8.65
C TYR A 105 -14.52 -17.91 -8.06
N LEU A 106 -13.40 -17.45 -8.62
CA LEU A 106 -12.86 -16.14 -8.37
C LEU A 106 -13.29 -15.24 -9.53
N VAL A 107 -14.04 -14.20 -9.19
CA VAL A 107 -14.54 -13.20 -10.13
C VAL A 107 -13.65 -11.97 -9.99
N VAL A 108 -13.00 -11.57 -11.08
CA VAL A 108 -12.05 -10.45 -11.11
C VAL A 108 -12.37 -9.55 -12.29
N ALA A 109 -12.64 -8.27 -12.01
CA ALA A 109 -12.64 -7.28 -13.07
C ALA A 109 -11.20 -7.07 -13.56
N GLN A 110 -10.99 -7.12 -14.88
CA GLN A 110 -9.65 -7.01 -15.44
C GLN A 110 -9.08 -5.61 -15.20
N ALA A 111 -7.90 -5.55 -14.57
CA ALA A 111 -7.14 -4.33 -14.40
C ALA A 111 -5.77 -4.49 -15.05
N LYS A 112 -5.59 -3.83 -16.20
CA LYS A 112 -4.25 -3.56 -16.71
C LYS A 112 -3.71 -2.33 -15.97
N PRO A 113 -2.70 -2.48 -15.09
CA PRO A 113 -2.13 -1.36 -14.38
C PRO A 113 -1.49 -0.44 -15.41
N GLU A 114 -1.94 0.81 -15.41
CA GLU A 114 -1.44 1.84 -16.31
C GLU A 114 -1.13 3.08 -15.47
N PRO A 115 0.09 3.62 -15.58
CA PRO A 115 0.44 4.86 -14.91
C PRO A 115 -0.60 5.94 -15.17
N PHE A 116 -1.02 6.59 -14.09
CA PHE A 116 -1.96 7.70 -14.12
C PHE A 116 -3.39 7.36 -14.55
N ALA A 117 -3.75 6.07 -14.66
CA ALA A 117 -5.11 5.64 -14.93
C ALA A 117 -5.97 5.61 -13.65
N THR A 118 -7.28 5.86 -13.81
CA THR A 118 -8.29 5.55 -12.80
C THR A 118 -9.28 4.57 -13.41
N LYS A 119 -9.49 3.43 -12.76
CA LYS A 119 -10.41 2.39 -13.20
C LYS A 119 -11.43 2.12 -12.10
N ALA A 120 -12.71 2.05 -12.47
CA ALA A 120 -13.74 1.55 -11.58
C ALA A 120 -13.66 0.03 -11.58
N TRP A 121 -13.65 -0.55 -10.39
CA TRP A 121 -13.28 -1.94 -10.21
C TRP A 121 -14.33 -2.67 -9.37
N LEU A 122 -14.76 -3.83 -9.83
CA LEU A 122 -15.34 -4.83 -8.92
C LEU A 122 -14.17 -5.46 -8.19
N GLY A 123 -14.10 -5.28 -6.87
CA GLY A 123 -13.09 -5.98 -6.07
C GLY A 123 -13.17 -7.50 -6.32
N PRO A 124 -12.04 -8.23 -6.23
CA PRO A 124 -12.06 -9.67 -6.41
C PRO A 124 -13.05 -10.31 -5.43
N ALA A 125 -13.84 -11.24 -5.93
CA ALA A 125 -14.86 -11.93 -5.14
C ALA A 125 -14.73 -13.43 -5.34
N VAL A 126 -14.47 -14.16 -4.26
CA VAL A 126 -14.59 -15.63 -4.25
C VAL A 126 -16.03 -15.98 -3.92
N ILE A 127 -16.66 -16.76 -4.80
CA ILE A 127 -18.06 -17.15 -4.68
C ILE A 127 -18.21 -18.65 -4.82
N LYS A 128 -19.11 -19.26 -4.05
CA LYS A 128 -19.51 -20.65 -4.22
C LYS A 128 -20.81 -20.70 -5.01
N ALA A 129 -20.77 -21.26 -6.22
CA ALA A 129 -21.90 -21.27 -7.13
C ALA A 129 -23.05 -22.13 -6.59
N ARG A 130 -24.26 -21.64 -6.76
CA ARG A 130 -25.52 -22.33 -6.44
C ARG A 130 -26.64 -21.80 -7.35
N PRO A 131 -27.71 -22.56 -7.60
CA PRO A 131 -28.85 -22.11 -8.40
C PRO A 131 -29.37 -20.74 -7.95
N GLY A 132 -29.57 -19.84 -8.91
CA GLY A 132 -30.10 -18.49 -8.68
C GLY A 132 -29.15 -17.53 -7.94
N LEU A 133 -27.87 -17.87 -7.77
CA LEU A 133 -26.94 -16.99 -7.07
C LEU A 133 -26.79 -15.65 -7.80
N THR A 134 -27.14 -14.58 -7.10
CA THR A 134 -26.85 -13.20 -7.52
C THR A 134 -25.75 -12.62 -6.62
N VAL A 135 -24.71 -12.09 -7.23
CA VAL A 135 -23.56 -11.50 -6.55
C VAL A 135 -23.51 -10.03 -6.92
N SER A 136 -23.36 -9.16 -5.92
CA SER A 136 -23.18 -7.71 -6.11
C SER A 136 -21.82 -7.31 -5.53
N PRO A 137 -20.71 -7.47 -6.27
CA PRO A 137 -19.41 -7.09 -5.74
C PRO A 137 -19.36 -5.57 -5.55
N LYS A 138 -18.75 -5.12 -4.44
CA LYS A 138 -18.63 -3.69 -4.16
C LYS A 138 -17.67 -3.06 -5.17
N GLY A 139 -18.08 -1.90 -5.69
CA GLY A 139 -17.25 -1.07 -6.56
C GLY A 139 -16.17 -0.35 -5.75
N SER A 140 -14.95 -0.34 -6.27
CA SER A 140 -13.82 0.44 -5.75
C SER A 140 -13.20 1.26 -6.87
N ARG A 141 -12.78 2.48 -6.55
CA ARG A 141 -11.98 3.31 -7.44
C ARG A 141 -10.52 2.93 -7.27
N VAL A 142 -9.90 2.44 -8.34
CA VAL A 142 -8.47 2.12 -8.36
C VAL A 142 -7.75 3.22 -9.11
N THR A 143 -6.72 3.80 -8.51
CA THR A 143 -5.97 4.91 -9.08
C THR A 143 -4.48 4.64 -9.03
N PHE A 144 -3.81 4.72 -10.17
CA PHE A 144 -2.38 4.49 -10.31
C PHE A 144 -1.63 5.83 -10.25
N ARG A 145 -1.14 6.21 -9.07
CA ARG A 145 -0.40 7.47 -8.84
C ARG A 145 0.89 7.20 -8.07
N PRO A 146 1.96 7.99 -8.30
CA PRO A 146 3.15 7.96 -7.46
C PRO A 146 2.80 8.36 -6.02
N TYR A 147 3.35 7.63 -5.05
CA TYR A 147 3.28 8.01 -3.63
C TYR A 147 4.50 7.50 -2.85
N PHE A 148 4.69 8.08 -1.67
CA PHE A 148 5.67 7.69 -0.67
C PHE A 148 5.27 8.26 0.70
N PHE A 149 6.00 7.91 1.76
CA PHE A 149 5.70 8.33 3.13
C PHE A 149 6.81 9.22 3.67
N LYS A 150 6.46 10.43 4.08
CA LYS A 150 7.34 11.30 4.83
C LYS A 150 7.34 10.89 6.30
N VAL A 151 8.50 10.55 6.83
CA VAL A 151 8.68 10.15 8.24
C VAL A 151 9.86 10.89 8.89
N ASP A 152 9.96 10.80 10.22
CA ASP A 152 11.16 11.13 10.97
C ASP A 152 12.12 9.94 11.10
N GLU A 153 13.23 10.15 11.81
CA GLU A 153 14.24 9.13 12.08
C GLU A 153 13.73 7.90 12.85
N THR A 154 12.60 8.02 13.54
CA THR A 154 11.95 6.90 14.26
C THR A 154 10.92 6.15 13.41
N GLY A 155 10.62 6.66 12.21
CA GLY A 155 9.55 6.15 11.34
C GLY A 155 8.18 6.78 11.62
N ALA A 156 8.09 7.76 12.52
CA ALA A 156 6.83 8.45 12.79
C ALA A 156 6.44 9.36 11.61
N PRO A 157 5.15 9.42 11.23
CA PRO A 157 4.71 10.19 10.07
C PRO A 157 4.89 11.70 10.28
N LEU A 158 5.34 12.40 9.24
CA LEU A 158 5.48 13.86 9.25
C LEU A 158 4.55 14.54 8.24
N ALA A 159 3.73 15.46 8.74
CA ALA A 159 2.86 16.30 7.92
C ALA A 159 3.55 17.61 7.48
N GLY A 160 3.14 18.15 6.34
CA GLY A 160 3.54 19.49 5.88
C GLY A 160 4.85 19.58 5.10
N ALA A 161 5.56 18.47 4.88
CA ALA A 161 6.69 18.43 3.95
C ALA A 161 6.20 18.67 2.53
N ALA A 162 6.75 19.64 1.81
CA ALA A 162 6.35 19.95 0.43
C ALA A 162 7.39 19.47 -0.57
N PHE A 163 6.94 18.73 -1.58
CA PHE A 163 7.77 18.17 -2.64
C PHE A 163 7.40 18.73 -4.00
N ALA A 164 8.40 19.13 -4.78
CA ALA A 164 8.26 19.47 -6.19
C ALA A 164 8.70 18.28 -7.07
N LEU A 165 8.07 18.11 -8.22
CA LEU A 165 8.50 17.12 -9.21
C LEU A 165 9.56 17.73 -10.13
N THR A 166 10.62 16.98 -10.40
CA THR A 166 11.76 17.38 -11.21
C THR A 166 12.12 16.35 -12.26
N ARG A 167 12.80 16.80 -13.32
CA ARG A 167 13.45 15.94 -14.32
C ARG A 167 14.82 16.50 -14.67
N TRP A 168 15.72 15.63 -15.12
CA TRP A 168 17.02 16.04 -15.66
C TRP A 168 16.98 15.97 -17.18
N VAL A 169 17.24 17.09 -17.86
CA VAL A 169 17.24 17.19 -19.33
C VAL A 169 18.40 18.07 -19.73
N ALA A 170 19.25 17.62 -20.67
CA ALA A 170 20.38 18.40 -21.19
C ALA A 170 21.26 19.04 -20.10
N GLY A 171 21.65 18.26 -19.08
CA GLY A 171 22.52 18.74 -18.01
C GLY A 171 21.88 19.69 -16.98
N ARG A 172 20.58 20.00 -17.10
CA ARG A 172 19.85 20.88 -16.18
C ARG A 172 18.66 20.20 -15.50
N ARG A 173 18.30 20.72 -14.32
CA ARG A 173 17.09 20.32 -13.60
C ARG A 173 15.92 21.22 -13.98
N ASP A 174 14.88 20.61 -14.53
CA ASP A 174 13.58 21.28 -14.69
C ASP A 174 12.64 20.88 -13.55
N TYR A 175 11.75 21.80 -13.18
CA TYR A 175 10.66 21.62 -12.22
C TYR A 175 9.32 21.69 -12.95
N LEU A 176 8.37 20.86 -12.54
CA LEU A 176 7.02 20.89 -13.07
C LEU A 176 6.26 22.11 -12.50
N THR A 177 5.71 22.93 -13.39
CA THR A 177 4.87 24.09 -13.07
C THR A 177 3.49 23.93 -13.73
N ALA A 178 2.55 24.85 -13.42
CA ALA A 178 1.24 24.87 -14.07
C ALA A 178 1.31 25.04 -15.60
N THR A 179 2.36 25.70 -16.11
CA THR A 179 2.57 25.97 -17.54
C THR A 179 3.62 25.04 -18.16
N GLY A 180 3.91 23.89 -17.54
CA GLY A 180 4.90 22.92 -17.99
C GLY A 180 6.24 22.99 -17.26
N TRP A 181 7.30 22.45 -17.86
CA TRP A 181 8.61 22.32 -17.25
C TRP A 181 9.43 23.62 -17.32
N ARG A 182 10.08 24.02 -16.23
CA ARG A 182 10.92 25.23 -16.14
C ARG A 182 12.20 24.98 -15.35
N PRO A 183 13.33 25.65 -15.66
CA PRO A 183 14.61 25.44 -14.98
C PRO A 183 14.70 26.10 -13.59
N THR A 184 13.56 26.44 -12.99
CA THR A 184 13.50 27.14 -11.70
C THR A 184 12.45 26.51 -10.80
N ALA A 185 12.74 26.47 -9.49
CA ALA A 185 11.76 26.07 -8.48
C ALA A 185 10.68 27.14 -8.24
N LYS A 186 10.88 28.36 -8.73
CA LYS A 186 9.88 29.44 -8.64
C LYS A 186 8.62 28.98 -9.39
N ARG A 187 7.47 28.97 -8.70
CA ARG A 187 6.17 28.50 -9.22
C ARG A 187 6.10 26.99 -9.51
N ALA A 188 7.03 26.19 -8.98
CA ALA A 188 6.89 24.74 -9.02
C ALA A 188 5.60 24.31 -8.33
N LEU A 189 4.88 23.36 -8.93
CA LEU A 189 3.78 22.69 -8.25
C LEU A 189 4.35 21.84 -7.12
N THR A 190 3.66 21.85 -5.98
CA THR A 190 4.09 21.09 -4.80
C THR A 190 3.00 20.21 -4.25
N TRP A 191 3.38 19.00 -3.82
CA TRP A 191 2.52 18.07 -3.09
C TRP A 191 3.02 17.96 -1.65
N SER A 192 2.11 18.14 -0.69
CA SER A 192 2.46 18.14 0.73
C SER A 192 2.11 16.81 1.40
N SER A 193 2.94 16.37 2.35
CA SER A 193 2.65 15.21 3.17
C SER A 193 1.46 15.46 4.10
N ARG A 194 0.56 14.49 4.17
CA ARG A 194 -0.63 14.52 5.04
C ARG A 194 -0.26 14.15 6.48
N ARG A 195 -1.25 14.16 7.38
CA ARG A 195 -1.08 13.70 8.79
C ARG A 195 -0.51 12.30 8.91
N SER A 196 -0.83 11.41 7.96
CA SER A 196 -0.27 10.06 7.87
C SER A 196 1.14 9.99 7.28
N GLY A 197 1.80 11.12 7.00
CA GLY A 197 3.06 11.19 6.27
C GLY A 197 2.92 10.96 4.77
N LEU A 198 1.76 10.47 4.30
CA LEU A 198 1.55 10.13 2.89
C LEU A 198 1.65 11.37 1.99
N VAL A 199 2.50 11.25 0.96
CA VAL A 199 2.58 12.16 -0.19
C VAL A 199 2.04 11.41 -1.40
N VAL A 200 1.05 11.98 -2.09
CA VAL A 200 0.51 11.43 -3.35
C VAL A 200 0.63 12.48 -4.43
N TYR A 201 1.22 12.12 -5.57
CA TYR A 201 1.23 12.98 -6.74
C TYR A 201 -0.16 12.99 -7.39
N THR A 202 -0.77 14.17 -7.45
CA THR A 202 -2.08 14.42 -8.07
C THR A 202 -2.00 15.35 -9.28
N GLY A 203 -0.80 15.56 -9.82
CA GLY A 203 -0.57 16.39 -11.01
C GLY A 203 -0.98 15.70 -12.33
N PRO A 204 -0.67 16.34 -13.47
CA PRO A 204 -0.97 15.81 -14.80
C PRO A 204 -0.28 14.46 -15.08
N LYS A 205 -0.79 13.71 -16.06
CA LYS A 205 -0.14 12.47 -16.53
C LYS A 205 1.27 12.78 -17.03
N LEU A 206 2.23 11.95 -16.62
CA LEU A 206 3.62 12.04 -17.07
C LEU A 206 3.85 11.08 -18.23
N SER A 207 4.67 11.49 -19.19
CA SER A 207 5.23 10.59 -20.20
C SER A 207 6.17 9.56 -19.53
N PRO A 208 6.35 8.37 -20.12
CA PRO A 208 7.35 7.42 -19.65
C PRO A 208 8.74 8.07 -19.52
N GLY A 209 9.46 7.73 -18.46
CA GLY A 209 10.77 8.30 -18.17
C GLY A 209 11.12 8.37 -16.68
N ASN A 210 12.27 8.97 -16.40
CA ASN A 210 12.81 9.14 -15.06
C ASN A 210 12.59 10.57 -14.56
N TYR A 211 12.12 10.67 -13.33
CA TYR A 211 11.82 11.89 -12.61
C TYR A 211 12.33 11.78 -11.18
N ALA A 212 12.26 12.87 -10.43
CA ALA A 212 12.49 12.82 -8.98
C ALA A 212 11.59 13.82 -8.26
N PHE A 213 11.04 13.41 -7.12
CA PHE A 213 10.52 14.36 -6.14
C PHE A 213 11.67 14.96 -5.34
N LYS A 214 11.64 16.27 -5.16
CA LYS A 214 12.60 17.02 -4.36
C LYS A 214 11.84 17.77 -3.29
N GLU A 215 12.17 17.54 -2.03
CA GLU A 215 11.63 18.33 -0.93
C GLU A 215 12.13 19.77 -1.07
N VAL A 216 11.19 20.70 -1.12
CA VAL A 216 11.43 22.15 -1.23
C VAL A 216 11.10 22.89 0.05
N ARG A 217 10.35 22.25 0.96
CA ARG A 217 10.03 22.79 2.28
C ARG A 217 9.90 21.65 3.29
N ALA A 218 10.73 21.67 4.34
CA ALA A 218 10.62 20.71 5.44
C ALA A 218 9.39 21.00 6.33
N PRO A 219 8.88 19.99 7.05
CA PRO A 219 8.01 20.18 8.19
C PRO A 219 8.65 21.07 9.25
N ARG A 220 7.83 21.78 10.04
CA ARG A 220 8.31 22.62 11.15
C ARG A 220 9.11 21.79 12.14
N GLY A 221 10.31 22.26 12.49
CA GLY A 221 11.20 21.57 13.43
C GLY A 221 12.07 20.47 12.82
N TYR A 222 12.03 20.29 11.50
CA TYR A 222 12.82 19.28 10.78
C TYR A 222 13.73 19.92 9.73
N ARG A 223 14.83 19.22 9.40
CA ARG A 223 15.73 19.58 8.30
C ARG A 223 15.55 18.62 7.13
N ILE A 224 15.59 19.16 5.91
CA ILE A 224 15.57 18.38 4.67
C ILE A 224 16.81 17.48 4.61
N SER A 225 16.60 16.17 4.63
CA SER A 225 17.68 15.18 4.54
C SER A 225 18.23 15.05 3.10
N PRO A 226 19.38 14.38 2.91
CA PRO A 226 19.87 14.05 1.57
C PRO A 226 18.88 13.19 0.76
N THR A 227 18.24 12.19 1.38
CA THR A 227 17.28 11.30 0.71
C THR A 227 16.02 12.06 0.27
N ALA A 228 15.58 13.06 1.05
CA ALA A 228 14.44 13.89 0.69
C ALA A 228 14.72 14.88 -0.47
N ARG A 229 16.00 15.14 -0.78
CA ARG A 229 16.37 15.99 -1.94
C ARG A 229 16.23 15.27 -3.28
N HIS A 230 16.20 13.94 -3.27
CA HIS A 230 16.07 13.12 -4.46
C HIS A 230 15.34 11.81 -4.16
N VAL A 231 14.02 11.81 -4.36
CA VAL A 231 13.17 10.63 -4.30
C VAL A 231 12.91 10.20 -5.74
N ALA A 232 13.55 9.13 -6.20
CA ALA A 232 13.51 8.70 -7.59
C ALA A 232 12.10 8.23 -7.96
N LEU A 233 11.60 8.64 -9.13
CA LEU A 233 10.35 8.18 -9.73
C LEU A 233 10.64 7.65 -11.14
N HIS A 234 10.29 6.40 -11.38
CA HIS A 234 10.28 5.82 -12.72
C HIS A 234 8.84 5.62 -13.20
N VAL A 235 8.54 6.15 -14.38
CA VAL A 235 7.28 5.94 -15.09
C VAL A 235 7.54 5.03 -16.28
N PRO A 236 7.09 3.76 -16.25
CA PRO A 236 7.36 2.84 -17.36
C PRO A 236 6.38 3.06 -18.52
N THR A 237 6.73 2.53 -19.69
CA THR A 237 5.82 2.42 -20.84
C THR A 237 4.70 1.40 -20.60
N LYS A 238 4.99 0.34 -19.83
CA LYS A 238 4.06 -0.71 -19.40
C LYS A 238 4.41 -1.17 -17.99
N GLY A 239 3.41 -1.47 -17.17
CA GLY A 239 3.60 -1.98 -15.81
C GLY A 239 3.48 -0.91 -14.73
N ALA A 240 4.01 -1.22 -13.55
CA ALA A 240 3.83 -0.42 -12.34
C ALA A 240 4.80 0.76 -12.24
N LEU A 241 4.31 1.87 -11.70
CA LEU A 241 5.14 2.99 -11.28
C LEU A 241 6.15 2.51 -10.23
N GLN A 242 7.36 3.08 -10.21
CA GLN A 242 8.34 2.79 -9.17
C GLN A 242 8.78 4.07 -8.47
N VAL A 243 8.85 4.02 -7.14
CA VAL A 243 9.45 5.08 -6.32
C VAL A 243 10.61 4.46 -5.54
N ASN A 244 11.80 5.07 -5.64
CA ASN A 244 13.03 4.51 -5.07
C ASN A 244 13.19 3.01 -5.39
N GLN A 245 12.95 2.64 -6.65
CA GLN A 245 12.98 1.25 -7.16
C GLN A 245 11.93 0.29 -6.56
N VAL A 246 11.03 0.77 -5.70
CA VAL A 246 9.90 -0.01 -5.19
C VAL A 246 8.72 0.11 -6.16
N SER A 247 8.28 -1.00 -6.74
CA SER A 247 7.05 -1.08 -7.53
C SER A 247 5.83 -0.75 -6.66
N LEU A 248 5.09 0.27 -7.06
CA LEU A 248 3.92 0.75 -6.34
C LEU A 248 2.70 -0.10 -6.68
N ALA A 249 1.92 -0.42 -5.65
CA ALA A 249 0.54 -0.83 -5.83
C ALA A 249 -0.33 0.40 -6.13
N PRO A 250 -1.49 0.26 -6.78
CA PRO A 250 -2.43 1.36 -6.90
C PRO A 250 -3.08 1.73 -5.57
N LEU A 251 -3.63 2.94 -5.53
CA LEU A 251 -4.49 3.37 -4.45
C LEU A 251 -5.89 2.81 -4.66
N VAL A 252 -6.47 2.24 -3.60
CA VAL A 252 -7.84 1.74 -3.58
C VAL A 252 -8.69 2.72 -2.78
N ASN A 253 -9.68 3.33 -3.45
CA ASN A 253 -10.48 4.43 -2.91
C ASN A 253 -9.63 5.57 -2.34
N GLY A 254 -8.46 5.83 -2.93
CA GLY A 254 -7.51 6.86 -2.47
C GLY A 254 -6.64 6.45 -1.27
N HIS A 255 -6.76 5.21 -0.79
CA HIS A 255 -5.95 4.66 0.29
C HIS A 255 -4.82 3.76 -0.26
N VAL A 256 -3.69 3.76 0.44
CA VAL A 256 -2.56 2.87 0.17
C VAL A 256 -2.83 1.51 0.82
N LEU A 257 -2.47 0.42 0.14
CA LEU A 257 -2.57 -0.93 0.70
C LEU A 257 -1.66 -1.09 1.93
N ALA A 258 -2.13 -1.80 2.95
CA ALA A 258 -1.40 -1.97 4.22
C ALA A 258 0.02 -2.54 4.03
N ALA A 259 0.22 -3.43 3.06
CA ALA A 259 1.53 -3.99 2.74
C ALA A 259 2.54 -2.90 2.30
N MET A 260 2.08 -1.87 1.61
CA MET A 260 2.93 -0.78 1.11
C MET A 260 3.33 0.22 2.21
N ASN A 261 2.55 0.34 3.28
CA ASN A 261 2.90 1.20 4.42
C ASN A 261 4.16 0.72 5.17
N ARG A 262 4.57 -0.54 4.98
CA ARG A 262 5.75 -1.14 5.62
C ARG A 262 6.97 -1.24 4.71
N ALA A 263 6.85 -0.83 3.45
CA ALA A 263 7.95 -0.90 2.50
C ALA A 263 8.97 0.21 2.79
N SER A 264 10.13 -0.15 3.35
CA SER A 264 11.17 0.79 3.77
C SER A 264 11.65 1.72 2.66
N GLY A 265 11.71 1.26 1.40
CA GLY A 265 12.08 2.09 0.25
C GLY A 265 11.11 3.23 -0.06
N LEU A 266 9.87 3.17 0.45
CA LEU A 266 8.89 4.25 0.33
C LEU A 266 8.96 5.27 1.47
N ALA A 267 9.78 5.04 2.51
CA ALA A 267 9.97 5.99 3.59
C ALA A 267 11.02 7.04 3.20
N VAL A 268 10.64 8.31 3.28
CA VAL A 268 11.50 9.48 3.03
C VAL A 268 11.69 10.22 4.33
N VAL A 269 12.88 10.07 4.91
CA VAL A 269 13.22 10.50 6.27
C VAL A 269 13.65 11.97 6.31
N ASN A 270 13.26 12.72 7.33
CA ASN A 270 13.90 13.97 7.73
C ASN A 270 14.34 13.82 9.16
N MET A 271 15.35 14.58 9.54
CA MET A 271 15.88 14.59 10.89
C MET A 271 15.34 15.80 11.64
N ARG A 272 15.04 15.64 12.93
CA ARG A 272 14.75 16.79 13.80
C ARG A 272 15.88 17.82 13.68
N GLY A 273 15.50 19.07 13.51
CA GLY A 273 16.44 20.17 13.62
C GLY A 273 16.78 20.35 15.08
N HIS A 274 18.03 20.07 15.48
CA HIS A 274 18.53 20.62 16.74
C HIS A 274 18.43 22.15 16.68
N PRO A 275 18.05 22.84 17.77
CA PRO A 275 18.25 24.29 17.83
C PRO A 275 19.73 24.56 17.56
N ARG A 276 20.01 25.47 16.62
CA ARG A 276 21.36 26.04 16.51
C ARG A 276 21.62 26.73 17.85
N MET A 277 22.54 26.19 18.65
CA MET A 277 23.22 27.02 19.65
C MET A 277 23.80 28.24 18.90
N PRO A 278 23.69 29.47 19.43
CA PRO A 278 24.31 30.63 18.82
C PRO A 278 25.80 30.34 18.56
N ASN A 279 26.25 30.73 17.38
CA ASN A 279 27.62 30.49 16.94
C ASN A 279 28.54 31.49 17.64
N THR A 280 29.11 31.16 18.80
CA THR A 280 30.16 31.98 19.42
C THR A 280 31.50 31.69 18.74
N ALA A 281 31.64 32.14 17.50
CA ALA A 281 32.93 32.26 16.81
C ALA A 281 33.10 33.73 16.46
N GLY A 282 33.48 34.52 17.45
CA GLY A 282 33.69 35.96 17.35
C GLY A 282 34.17 36.49 18.69
N GLN A 283 35.48 36.66 18.79
CA GLN A 283 36.24 37.31 19.86
C GLN A 283 36.13 36.67 21.26
N ALA A 284 37.27 36.21 21.77
CA ALA A 284 37.41 35.87 23.18
C ALA A 284 37.02 37.11 24.02
N PRO A 285 35.97 37.04 24.86
CA PRO A 285 35.78 38.03 25.89
C PRO A 285 36.84 37.77 26.95
N HIS A 286 37.38 38.86 27.52
CA HIS A 286 38.29 38.82 28.64
C HIS A 286 37.86 37.79 29.69
N GLN A 287 38.86 37.04 30.16
CA GLN A 287 38.78 35.98 31.15
C GLN A 287 38.08 36.47 32.42
N LEU A 288 36.75 36.36 32.48
CA LEU A 288 36.00 36.42 33.73
C LEU A 288 35.88 34.99 34.24
N TRP A 289 36.69 34.69 35.24
CA TRP A 289 36.72 33.40 35.93
C TRP A 289 35.35 33.13 36.57
N LEU A 290 34.68 32.08 36.09
CA LEU A 290 33.57 31.44 36.78
C LEU A 290 33.97 29.98 37.06
N PRO A 291 33.85 29.49 38.30
CA PRO A 291 34.30 28.14 38.65
C PRO A 291 33.45 27.07 37.97
N HIS A 292 34.10 25.96 37.64
CA HIS A 292 33.49 24.80 36.98
C HIS A 292 32.43 24.17 37.91
N ALA A 293 31.20 24.04 37.43
CA ALA A 293 30.15 23.24 38.07
C ALA A 293 30.43 21.74 37.82
N GLY A 294 31.47 21.24 38.48
CA GLY A 294 31.80 19.83 38.63
C GLY A 294 31.79 19.43 40.09
N GLU A 295 30.82 19.89 40.89
CA GLU A 295 30.67 19.44 42.29
C GLU A 295 29.26 19.67 42.86
N ALA A 296 28.23 19.29 42.11
CA ALA A 296 26.83 19.35 42.58
C ALA A 296 26.42 18.19 43.50
N LYS A 297 27.32 17.69 44.37
CA LYS A 297 26.97 16.65 45.38
C LYS A 297 27.46 16.90 46.81
N ALA A 298 28.14 18.00 47.13
CA ALA A 298 28.55 18.29 48.52
C ALA A 298 27.82 19.47 49.18
N ALA A 299 27.12 20.34 48.43
CA ALA A 299 26.58 21.60 48.95
C ALA A 299 25.11 21.57 49.43
N LEU A 300 24.46 20.40 49.51
CA LEU A 300 23.10 20.28 50.08
C LEU A 300 23.07 19.84 51.56
N VAL A 301 24.22 19.50 52.15
CA VAL A 301 24.30 19.14 53.58
C VAL A 301 24.61 20.36 54.47
N GLY A 302 25.23 21.42 53.93
CA GLY A 302 25.64 22.60 54.70
C GLY A 302 24.52 23.61 55.02
N LEU A 303 23.50 23.75 54.17
CA LEU A 303 22.40 24.69 54.40
C LEU A 303 21.34 24.16 55.39
N GLY A 304 21.25 22.84 55.58
CA GLY A 304 20.35 22.23 56.57
C GLY A 304 20.82 22.38 58.01
N VAL A 305 22.14 22.35 58.25
CA VAL A 305 22.72 22.41 59.60
C VAL A 305 22.66 23.83 60.19
N CYS A 306 22.80 24.87 59.37
CA CYS A 306 22.72 26.27 59.84
C CYS A 306 21.30 26.70 60.26
N LEU A 307 20.25 26.13 59.67
CA LEU A 307 18.87 26.44 60.06
C LEU A 307 18.48 25.78 61.39
N ILE A 308 19.02 24.59 61.68
CA ILE A 308 18.74 23.86 62.93
C ILE A 308 19.51 24.48 64.12
N THR A 309 20.77 24.90 63.92
CA THR A 309 21.55 25.55 64.99
C THR A 309 21.09 26.98 65.28
N GLY A 310 20.65 27.72 64.25
CA GLY A 310 20.06 29.06 64.41
C GLY A 310 18.73 29.04 65.18
N ALA A 311 17.85 28.08 64.89
CA ALA A 311 16.59 27.91 65.61
C ALA A 311 16.79 27.49 67.08
N TRP A 312 17.79 26.64 67.37
CA TRP A 312 18.12 26.23 68.74
C TRP A 312 18.72 27.38 69.57
N TRP A 313 19.57 28.22 68.96
CA TRP A 313 20.16 29.39 69.64
C TRP A 313 19.12 30.46 69.98
N LEU A 314 18.18 30.73 69.07
CA LEU A 314 17.07 31.66 69.31
C LEU A 314 16.08 31.14 70.38
N TRP A 315 15.81 29.83 70.42
CA TRP A 315 14.98 29.21 71.45
C TRP A 315 15.63 29.20 72.84
N ARG A 316 16.96 29.05 72.92
CA ARG A 316 17.68 29.08 74.21
C ARG A 316 17.74 30.48 74.82
N ARG A 317 17.78 31.53 73.98
CA ARG A 317 17.82 32.94 74.42
C ARG A 317 16.48 33.45 74.97
N SER A 318 15.35 32.88 74.54
CA SER A 318 14.02 33.25 75.05
C SER A 318 13.65 32.63 76.40
N ARG A 319 14.50 31.76 76.98
CA ARG A 319 14.30 31.15 78.31
C ARG A 319 15.18 31.73 79.43
N SER A 320 15.96 32.77 79.17
CA SER A 320 16.85 33.41 80.17
C SER A 320 16.39 34.82 80.56
N THR A 321 15.14 35.18 80.25
CA THR A 321 14.47 36.40 80.73
C THR A 321 13.09 36.04 81.31
N SER A 322 13.13 35.31 82.42
CA SER A 322 12.14 35.28 83.51
C SER A 322 12.82 34.72 84.74
#